data_AF-A0A4R4VHB0-F1
#
_entry.id   AF-A0A4R4VHB0-F1
#
_cell.length_a   1.000
_cell.length_b   1.000
_cell.length_c   1.000
_cell.angle_alpha   90.00
_cell.angle_beta   90.00
_cell.angle_gamma   90.00
#
_symmetry.space_group_name_H-M   'P 1'
#
loop_
_entity.id
_entity.type
_entity.pdbx_description
1 polymer ?
#
loop_
_entity_poly.entity_id
_entity_poly.type
_entity_poly.pdbx_seq_one_letter_code
_entity_poly.pdbx_strand_id
1 'polypeptide(L)'
;MNFQNAQSALDDIHRLQDRTREEILRQSFALPYVLIAALGLFVSFGSGGFDGLWSSVAQGLGLLLYAGVGIVREHRASVRRKVTVQDVVFHIGLIAVLVMIYGIARVAVWALFGLPSEGLLSQGTAAAAVMAVAYVALTPINRRVTRATVALGGGRG
;
A
#
# COMPACT_ATOMS: atom_id res chain seq x y z
N MET A 1 21.33 44.02 -9.72
CA MET A 1 20.97 42.64 -9.31
C MET A 1 20.84 41.81 -10.57
N ASN A 2 21.60 40.71 -10.69
CA ASN A 2 21.85 40.04 -11.96
C ASN A 2 20.81 38.93 -12.21
N PHE A 3 20.08 39.02 -13.32
CA PHE A 3 18.97 38.10 -13.67
C PHE A 3 19.44 36.65 -13.79
N GLN A 4 20.69 36.43 -14.25
CA GLN A 4 21.31 35.10 -14.28
C GLN A 4 21.47 34.45 -12.90
N ASN A 5 21.74 35.23 -11.84
CA ASN A 5 21.86 34.68 -10.49
C ASN A 5 20.49 34.26 -9.93
N ALA A 6 19.43 34.97 -10.31
CA ALA A 6 18.07 34.61 -9.92
C ALA A 6 17.59 33.33 -10.62
N GLN A 7 17.90 33.17 -11.92
CA GLN A 7 17.60 31.93 -12.65
C GLN A 7 18.41 30.74 -12.13
N SER A 8 19.71 30.91 -11.87
CA SER A 8 20.54 29.85 -11.29
C SER A 8 20.02 29.41 -9.90
N ALA A 9 19.57 30.35 -9.07
CA ALA A 9 19.00 30.03 -7.77
C ALA A 9 17.65 29.29 -7.90
N LEU A 10 16.82 29.65 -8.88
CA LEU A 10 15.56 28.94 -9.15
C LEU A 10 15.79 27.51 -9.63
N ASP A 11 16.76 27.31 -10.53
CA ASP A 11 17.12 25.97 -11.03
C ASP A 11 17.66 25.08 -9.92
N ASP A 12 18.48 25.61 -9.02
CA ASP A 12 18.97 24.87 -7.86
C ASP A 12 17.84 24.51 -6.88
N ILE A 13 16.87 25.42 -6.66
CA ILE A 13 15.68 25.13 -5.84
C ILE A 13 14.85 24.00 -6.47
N HIS A 14 14.60 24.05 -7.78
CA HIS A 14 13.88 22.98 -8.48
C HIS A 14 14.62 21.64 -8.37
N ARG A 15 15.94 21.66 -8.59
CA ARG A 15 16.77 20.46 -8.51
C ARG A 15 16.77 19.84 -7.11
N LEU A 16 16.81 20.67 -6.06
CA LEU A 16 16.73 20.22 -4.66
C LEU A 16 15.34 19.67 -4.32
N GLN A 17 14.27 20.29 -4.83
CA GLN A 17 12.91 19.80 -4.65
C GLN A 17 12.69 18.44 -5.31
N ASP A 18 13.17 18.25 -6.54
CA ASP A 18 13.07 16.98 -7.25
C ASP A 18 13.82 15.87 -6.51
N ARG A 19 15.03 16.16 -6.04
CA ARG A 19 15.84 15.19 -5.27
C ARG A 19 15.17 14.81 -3.95
N THR A 20 14.59 15.78 -3.25
CA THR A 20 13.84 15.54 -2.00
C THR A 20 12.58 14.71 -2.25
N ARG A 21 11.83 15.03 -3.32
CA ARG A 21 10.62 14.29 -3.71
C ARG A 21 10.94 12.83 -4.07
N GLU A 22 12.06 12.60 -4.75
CA GLU A 22 12.48 11.25 -5.11
C GLU A 22 12.93 10.42 -3.90
N GLU A 23 13.66 11.04 -2.96
CA GLU A 23 14.07 10.38 -1.71
C GLU A 23 12.85 10.00 -0.84
N ILE A 24 11.86 10.90 -0.73
CA ILE A 24 10.59 10.62 -0.04
C ILE A 24 9.86 9.44 -0.69
N LEU A 25 9.74 9.43 -2.02
CA LEU A 25 9.11 8.30 -2.73
C LEU A 25 9.90 7.00 -2.57
N ARG A 26 11.23 7.06 -2.48
CA ARG A 26 12.07 5.87 -2.25
C ARG A 26 11.86 5.31 -0.85
N GLN A 27 11.74 6.17 0.16
CA GLN A 27 11.57 5.76 1.54
C GLN A 27 10.15 5.31 1.86
N SER A 28 9.12 5.98 1.33
CA SER A 28 7.72 5.59 1.51
C SER A 28 7.38 4.27 0.81
N PHE A 29 8.06 3.91 -0.28
CA PHE A 29 7.89 2.62 -0.97
C PHE A 29 9.05 1.64 -0.72
N ALA A 30 9.82 1.85 0.35
CA ALA A 30 10.88 0.92 0.69
C ALA A 30 10.30 -0.48 0.91
N LEU A 31 10.97 -1.48 0.34
CA LEU A 31 10.62 -2.91 0.44
C LEU A 31 10.17 -3.35 1.85
N PRO A 32 10.84 -2.97 2.96
CA PRO A 32 10.39 -3.38 4.30
C PRO A 32 8.96 -2.95 4.64
N TYR A 33 8.54 -1.73 4.28
CA TYR A 33 7.17 -1.29 4.54
C TYR A 33 6.13 -2.04 3.70
N VAL A 34 6.49 -2.39 2.48
CA VAL A 34 5.64 -3.18 1.58
C VAL A 34 5.45 -4.58 2.16
N LEU A 35 6.53 -5.20 2.63
CA LEU A 35 6.50 -6.52 3.26
C LEU A 35 5.71 -6.51 4.57
N ILE A 36 5.85 -5.49 5.42
CA ILE A 36 5.06 -5.36 6.65
C ILE A 36 3.57 -5.20 6.34
N ALA A 37 3.21 -4.38 5.35
CA ALA A 37 1.81 -4.23 4.94
C ALA A 37 1.26 -5.54 4.33
N ALA A 38 2.05 -6.25 3.51
CA ALA A 38 1.68 -7.56 2.97
C ALA A 38 1.48 -8.59 4.10
N LEU A 39 2.34 -8.57 5.11
CA LEU A 39 2.23 -9.43 6.29
C LEU A 39 0.97 -9.10 7.10
N GLY A 40 0.65 -7.82 7.28
CA GLY A 40 -0.58 -7.38 7.93
C GLY A 40 -1.83 -7.91 7.21
N LEU A 41 -1.86 -7.82 5.88
CA LEU A 41 -2.94 -8.39 5.05
C LEU A 41 -3.01 -9.91 5.17
N PHE A 42 -1.86 -10.60 5.14
CA PHE A 42 -1.79 -12.04 5.30
C PHE A 42 -2.37 -12.49 6.65
N VAL A 43 -1.97 -11.83 7.75
CA VAL A 43 -2.46 -12.14 9.09
C VAL A 43 -3.97 -11.87 9.19
N SER A 44 -4.44 -10.75 8.62
CA SER A 44 -5.85 -10.35 8.69
C SER A 44 -6.77 -11.34 7.95
N PHE A 45 -6.36 -11.86 6.79
CA PHE A 45 -7.18 -12.74 5.97
C PHE A 45 -6.89 -14.24 6.17
N GLY A 46 -5.71 -14.58 6.69
CA GLY A 46 -5.31 -15.94 7.04
C GLY A 46 -5.82 -16.40 8.40
N SER A 47 -6.29 -15.48 9.26
CA SER A 47 -6.81 -15.82 10.59
C SER A 47 -8.21 -16.44 10.59
N GLY A 48 -8.87 -16.54 9.43
CA GLY A 48 -10.25 -17.06 9.31
C GLY A 48 -10.42 -18.52 9.73
N GLY A 49 -9.34 -19.25 10.03
CA GLY A 49 -9.38 -20.60 10.60
C GLY A 49 -9.35 -20.66 12.13
N PHE A 50 -9.35 -19.53 12.85
CA PHE A 50 -9.42 -19.47 14.32
C PHE A 50 -10.84 -19.16 14.81
N ASP A 51 -11.23 -19.74 15.96
CA ASP A 51 -12.54 -19.49 16.57
C ASP A 51 -12.81 -17.99 16.82
N GLY A 52 -14.07 -17.59 16.65
CA GLY A 52 -14.51 -16.24 16.23
C GLY A 52 -13.88 -15.00 16.90
N LEU A 53 -13.56 -15.05 18.19
CA LEU A 53 -12.89 -13.94 18.91
C LEU A 53 -11.46 -13.71 18.40
N TRP A 54 -10.70 -14.79 18.18
CA TRP A 54 -9.31 -14.71 17.74
C TRP A 54 -9.18 -14.33 16.27
N SER A 55 -10.11 -14.81 15.42
CA SER A 55 -10.20 -14.36 14.03
C SER A 55 -10.45 -12.85 13.94
N SER A 56 -11.38 -12.32 14.76
CA SER A 56 -11.72 -10.88 14.77
C SER A 56 -10.57 -10.01 15.30
N VAL A 57 -9.87 -10.46 16.34
CA VAL A 57 -8.70 -9.76 16.88
C VAL A 57 -7.55 -9.74 15.86
N ALA A 58 -7.27 -10.86 15.20
CA ALA A 58 -6.24 -10.93 14.16
C ALA A 58 -6.60 -10.11 12.92
N GLN A 59 -7.88 -10.08 12.52
CA GLN A 59 -8.38 -9.19 11.48
C GLN A 59 -8.13 -7.73 11.83
N GLY A 60 -8.54 -7.31 13.03
CA GLY A 60 -8.33 -5.96 13.54
C GLY A 60 -6.85 -5.57 13.57
N LEU A 61 -5.98 -6.42 14.14
CA LEU A 61 -4.54 -6.17 14.20
C LEU A 61 -3.91 -6.08 12.81
N GLY A 62 -4.28 -6.95 11.87
CA GLY A 62 -3.74 -6.93 10.51
C GLY A 62 -4.17 -5.69 9.72
N LEU A 63 -5.42 -5.24 9.88
CA LEU A 63 -5.91 -3.97 9.32
C LEU A 63 -5.19 -2.77 9.95
N LEU A 64 -4.96 -2.82 11.26
CA LEU A 64 -4.27 -1.75 11.99
C LEU A 64 -2.79 -1.68 11.60
N LEU A 65 -2.15 -2.81 11.32
CA LEU A 65 -0.81 -2.88 10.73
C LEU A 65 -0.78 -2.29 9.32
N TYR A 66 -1.73 -2.67 8.46
CA TYR A 66 -1.84 -2.11 7.10
C TYR A 66 -2.07 -0.59 7.12
N ALA A 67 -3.04 -0.13 7.91
CA ALA A 67 -3.35 1.28 8.08
C ALA A 67 -2.19 2.04 8.76
N GLY A 68 -1.56 1.43 9.76
CA GLY A 68 -0.42 1.98 10.48
C GLY A 68 0.78 2.22 9.58
N VAL A 69 1.07 1.31 8.64
CA VAL A 69 2.08 1.55 7.60
C VAL A 69 1.71 2.74 6.72
N GLY A 70 0.43 2.87 6.35
CA GLY A 70 -0.07 4.04 5.61
C GLY A 70 0.12 5.35 6.38
N ILE A 71 -0.22 5.36 7.68
CA ILE A 71 -0.07 6.52 8.56
C ILE A 71 1.40 6.89 8.74
N VAL A 72 2.29 5.90 8.96
CA VAL A 72 3.73 6.14 9.10
C VAL A 72 4.33 6.67 7.79
N ARG A 73 3.89 6.17 6.63
CA ARG A 73 4.28 6.70 5.32
C ARG A 73 3.85 8.16 5.15
N GLU A 74 2.63 8.50 5.55
CA GLU A 74 2.09 9.85 5.45
C GLU A 74 2.79 10.81 6.43
N HIS A 75 3.06 10.38 7.67
CA HIS A 75 3.74 11.19 8.68
C HIS A 75 5.23 11.40 8.41
N ARG A 76 5.90 10.44 7.74
CA ARG A 76 7.31 10.58 7.34
C ARG A 76 7.51 11.27 6.00
N ALA A 77 6.45 11.50 5.22
CA ALA A 77 6.55 12.41 4.08
C ALA A 77 6.80 13.82 4.62
N SER A 78 8.00 14.36 4.37
CA SER A 78 8.49 15.63 4.94
C SER A 78 7.64 16.87 4.61
N VAL A 79 6.56 16.72 3.86
CA VAL A 79 5.58 17.75 3.54
C VAL A 79 4.21 17.16 3.88
N ARG A 80 3.50 17.77 4.84
CA ARG A 80 2.11 17.42 5.17
C ARG A 80 1.25 17.63 3.92
N ARG A 81 1.09 16.58 3.12
CA ARG A 81 0.22 16.60 1.95
C ARG A 81 -1.22 16.52 2.45
N LYS A 82 -2.10 17.37 1.93
CA LYS A 82 -3.53 17.17 2.16
C LYS A 82 -3.94 15.89 1.43
N VAL A 83 -4.35 14.89 2.19
CA VAL A 83 -4.97 13.67 1.66
C VAL A 83 -6.09 14.10 0.72
N THR A 84 -5.95 13.79 -0.56
CA THR A 84 -6.90 14.22 -1.58
C THR A 84 -8.00 13.16 -1.70
N VAL A 85 -9.24 13.54 -2.04
CA VAL A 85 -10.36 12.58 -2.27
C VAL A 85 -9.95 11.50 -3.27
N GLN A 86 -9.17 11.86 -4.29
CA GLN A 86 -8.65 10.91 -5.29
C GLN A 86 -7.69 9.86 -4.68
N ASP A 87 -6.87 10.23 -3.69
CA ASP A 87 -6.02 9.25 -2.99
C ASP A 87 -6.87 8.29 -2.14
N VAL A 88 -7.93 8.78 -1.50
CA VAL A 88 -8.88 7.97 -0.71
C VAL A 88 -9.62 6.98 -1.61
N VAL A 89 -10.19 7.46 -2.72
CA VAL A 89 -10.89 6.62 -3.70
C VAL A 89 -9.95 5.56 -4.29
N PHE A 90 -8.70 5.92 -4.58
CA PHE A 90 -7.70 4.97 -5.05
C PHE A 90 -7.40 3.88 -4.02
N HIS A 91 -7.21 4.24 -2.74
CA HIS A 91 -6.96 3.27 -1.68
C HIS A 91 -8.17 2.35 -1.43
N ILE A 92 -9.39 2.90 -1.47
CA ILE A 92 -10.62 2.10 -1.40
C ILE A 92 -10.70 1.13 -2.58
N GLY A 93 -10.42 1.60 -3.80
CA GLY A 93 -10.38 0.77 -4.99
C GLY A 93 -9.33 -0.35 -4.90
N LEU A 94 -8.14 -0.04 -4.39
CA LEU A 94 -7.09 -1.03 -4.16
C LEU A 94 -7.53 -2.10 -3.15
N ILE A 95 -8.15 -1.69 -2.02
CA ILE A 95 -8.68 -2.63 -1.04
C ILE A 95 -9.75 -3.53 -1.68
N ALA A 96 -10.67 -2.97 -2.46
CA ALA A 96 -11.69 -3.73 -3.16
C ALA A 96 -11.10 -4.76 -4.15
N VAL A 97 -10.06 -4.37 -4.91
CA VAL A 97 -9.33 -5.28 -5.79
C VAL A 97 -8.66 -6.41 -5.02
N LEU A 98 -8.02 -6.11 -3.88
CA LEU A 98 -7.37 -7.14 -3.05
C LEU A 98 -8.39 -8.12 -2.45
N VAL A 99 -9.54 -7.62 -1.97
CA VAL A 99 -10.65 -8.47 -1.49
C VAL A 99 -11.18 -9.36 -2.62
N MET A 100 -11.32 -8.82 -3.84
CA MET A 100 -11.73 -9.61 -5.00
C MET A 100 -10.70 -10.68 -5.35
N ILE A 101 -9.40 -10.36 -5.35
CA ILE A 101 -8.31 -11.33 -5.55
C ILE A 101 -8.37 -12.44 -4.50
N TYR A 102 -8.56 -12.09 -3.23
CA TYR A 102 -8.71 -13.08 -2.16
C TYR A 102 -9.89 -14.02 -2.41
N GLY A 103 -11.07 -13.48 -2.78
CA GLY A 103 -12.26 -14.27 -3.08
C GLY A 103 -12.04 -15.25 -4.24
N ILE A 104 -11.50 -14.75 -5.36
CA ILE A 104 -11.19 -15.57 -6.54
C ILE A 104 -10.14 -16.63 -6.20
N ALA A 105 -9.06 -16.26 -5.52
CA ALA A 105 -8.00 -17.18 -5.13
C ALA A 105 -8.52 -18.28 -4.21
N ARG A 106 -9.41 -17.97 -3.27
CA ARG A 106 -10.01 -18.95 -2.36
C ARG A 106 -10.79 -20.01 -3.13
N VAL A 107 -11.65 -19.58 -4.06
CA VAL A 107 -12.44 -20.49 -4.91
C VAL A 107 -11.52 -21.30 -5.83
N ALA A 108 -10.53 -20.68 -6.45
CA ALA A 108 -9.58 -21.34 -7.34
C ALA A 108 -8.73 -22.39 -6.61
N VAL A 109 -8.22 -22.07 -5.42
CA VAL A 109 -7.41 -23.00 -4.63
C VAL A 109 -8.24 -24.19 -4.18
N TRP A 110 -9.48 -23.98 -3.75
CA TRP A 110 -10.39 -25.08 -3.45
C TRP A 110 -10.68 -25.94 -4.68
N ALA A 111 -10.99 -25.33 -5.82
CA ALA A 111 -11.30 -26.06 -7.05
C ALA A 111 -10.11 -26.87 -7.59
N LEU A 112 -8.88 -26.36 -7.44
CA LEU A 112 -7.67 -26.99 -7.97
C LEU A 112 -7.03 -27.99 -7.01
N PHE A 113 -7.08 -27.72 -5.70
CA PHE A 113 -6.32 -28.48 -4.69
C PHE A 113 -7.20 -29.12 -3.61
N GLY A 114 -8.51 -28.85 -3.59
CA GLY A 114 -9.44 -29.43 -2.62
C GLY A 114 -9.13 -29.07 -1.16
N LEU A 115 -8.48 -27.91 -0.92
CA LEU A 115 -8.05 -27.54 0.44
C LEU A 115 -9.25 -27.37 1.39
N PRO A 116 -9.06 -27.70 2.68
CA PRO A 116 -10.11 -27.57 3.68
C PRO A 116 -10.52 -26.11 3.91
N SER A 117 -11.73 -25.91 4.42
CA SER A 117 -12.28 -24.58 4.71
C SER A 117 -11.59 -23.88 5.88
N GLU A 118 -11.03 -24.65 6.81
CA GLU A 118 -10.47 -24.21 8.09
C GLU A 118 -9.08 -24.81 8.35
N GLY A 119 -8.34 -24.21 9.28
CA GLY A 119 -6.98 -24.61 9.65
C GLY A 119 -5.86 -23.86 8.92
N LEU A 120 -4.61 -24.16 9.30
CA LEU A 120 -3.41 -23.46 8.82
C LEU A 120 -3.17 -23.64 7.31
N LEU A 121 -3.48 -24.82 6.76
CA LEU A 121 -3.39 -25.12 5.33
C LEU A 121 -4.76 -25.01 4.63
N SER A 122 -5.62 -24.12 5.11
CA SER A 122 -6.93 -23.88 4.52
C SER A 122 -6.84 -23.13 3.19
N GLN A 123 -7.92 -23.24 2.41
CA GLN A 123 -8.16 -22.37 1.25
C GLN A 123 -8.06 -20.88 1.61
N GLY A 124 -8.40 -20.50 2.85
CA GLY A 124 -8.34 -19.12 3.33
C GLY A 124 -6.89 -18.64 3.51
N THR A 125 -6.04 -19.45 4.13
CA THR A 125 -4.62 -19.13 4.30
C THR A 125 -3.90 -19.06 2.96
N ALA A 126 -4.18 -20.01 2.06
CA ALA A 126 -3.60 -20.00 0.72
C ALA A 126 -4.04 -18.77 -0.09
N ALA A 127 -5.33 -18.42 -0.05
CA ALA A 127 -5.83 -17.21 -0.69
C ALA A 127 -5.23 -15.93 -0.09
N ALA A 128 -5.03 -15.88 1.23
CA ALA A 128 -4.36 -14.77 1.90
C ALA A 128 -2.90 -14.63 1.43
N ALA A 129 -2.19 -15.75 1.23
CA ALA A 129 -0.83 -15.74 0.68
C ALA A 129 -0.81 -15.19 -0.75
N VAL A 130 -1.73 -15.64 -1.61
CA VAL A 130 -1.88 -15.13 -2.98
C VAL A 130 -2.17 -13.63 -2.99
N MET A 131 -3.09 -13.15 -2.14
CA MET A 131 -3.40 -11.73 -2.01
C MET A 131 -2.19 -10.91 -1.53
N ALA A 132 -1.41 -11.42 -0.57
CA ALA A 132 -0.20 -10.75 -0.08
C ALA A 132 0.86 -10.63 -1.20
N VAL A 133 1.07 -11.70 -1.98
CA VAL A 133 1.96 -11.68 -3.15
C VAL A 133 1.44 -10.69 -4.19
N ALA A 134 0.14 -10.67 -4.47
CA ALA A 134 -0.47 -9.73 -5.40
C ALA A 134 -0.28 -8.27 -4.95
N TYR A 135 -0.41 -7.97 -3.66
CA TYR A 135 -0.14 -6.64 -3.11
C TYR A 135 1.32 -6.20 -3.33
N VAL A 136 2.29 -7.10 -3.09
CA VAL A 136 3.70 -6.84 -3.38
C VAL A 136 3.90 -6.58 -4.88
N ALA A 137 3.29 -7.40 -5.74
CA ALA A 137 3.38 -7.24 -7.20
C ALA A 137 2.72 -5.95 -7.74
N LEU A 138 1.67 -5.45 -7.08
CA LEU A 138 0.98 -4.20 -7.43
C LEU A 138 1.70 -2.94 -6.90
N THR A 139 2.68 -3.10 -6.00
CA THR A 139 3.47 -1.98 -5.44
C THR A 139 4.09 -1.03 -6.48
N PRO A 140 4.74 -1.49 -7.57
CA PRO A 140 5.26 -0.59 -8.59
C PRO A 140 4.18 0.24 -9.29
N ILE A 141 2.97 -0.32 -9.46
CA ILE A 141 1.82 0.39 -10.05
C ILE A 141 1.31 1.44 -9.08
N ASN A 142 1.12 1.08 -7.81
CA ASN A 142 0.76 2.03 -6.75
C ASN A 142 1.74 3.21 -6.71
N ARG A 143 3.05 2.93 -6.77
CA ARG A 143 4.09 3.97 -6.80
C ARG A 143 3.94 4.92 -7.98
N ARG A 144 3.58 4.40 -9.17
CA ARG A 144 3.35 5.23 -10.37
C ARG A 144 2.11 6.11 -10.21
N VAL A 145 1.01 5.56 -9.70
CA VAL A 145 -0.24 6.31 -9.50
C VAL A 145 -0.05 7.42 -8.46
N THR A 146 0.57 7.12 -7.32
CA THR A 146 0.89 8.13 -6.30
C THR A 146 1.82 9.21 -6.85
N ARG A 147 2.81 8.86 -7.68
CA ARG A 147 3.66 9.86 -8.34
C ARG A 147 2.86 10.75 -9.29
N ALA A 148 1.92 10.19 -10.05
CA ALA A 148 1.07 10.94 -10.97
C ALA A 148 0.11 11.89 -10.23
N THR A 149 -0.51 11.46 -9.13
CA THR A 149 -1.37 12.34 -8.31
C THR A 149 -0.57 13.46 -7.65
N VAL A 150 0.67 13.18 -7.23
CA VAL A 150 1.59 14.20 -6.71
C VAL A 150 2.01 15.22 -7.78
N ALA A 151 2.22 14.80 -9.02
CA ALA A 151 2.53 15.71 -10.12
C ALA A 151 1.33 16.62 -10.46
N LEU A 152 0.12 16.08 -10.47
CA LEU A 152 -1.11 16.81 -10.75
C LEU A 152 -1.53 17.79 -9.64
N GLY A 153 -1.25 17.45 -8.37
CA GLY A 153 -1.54 18.30 -7.22
C GLY A 153 -0.57 19.47 -7.02
N GLY A 154 0.63 19.41 -7.60
CA GLY A 154 1.66 20.45 -7.49
C GLY A 154 1.55 21.60 -8.48
N GLY A 155 0.69 21.51 -9.50
CA GLY A 155 0.50 22.53 -10.54
C GLY A 155 -0.64 23.53 -10.27
N ARG A 156 -1.20 23.55 -9.05
CA ARG A 156 -2.30 24.44 -8.65
C ARG A 156 -1.98 25.35 -7.46
N GLY A 157 -0.70 25.59 -7.19
CA GLY A 157 -0.22 26.57 -6.20
C GLY A 157 0.44 27.73 -6.90
#